data_AF-A0A1A8JR38-F1
#
_entry.id   AF-A0A1A8JR38-F1
#
_cell.length_a   1.000
_cell.length_b   1.000
_cell.length_c   1.000
_cell.angle_alpha   90.00
_cell.angle_beta   90.00
_cell.angle_gamma   90.00
#
_symmetry.space_group_name_H-M   'P 1'
#
loop_
_entity.id
_entity.type
_entity.pdbx_description
1 polymer ?
#
loop_
_entity_poly.entity_id
_entity_poly.type
_entity_poly.pdbx_seq_one_letter_code
_entity_poly.pdbx_strand_id
1 'polypeptide(L)'
;APSGRADVQQLVKLLDTKLQQRQAKPTGICPLRRELYSQCFDEVIRQVANNCAARALLLAEVRYEMNRIIAIYKVQYEHGLAFGIRKALQAEDEENDMEQRI
;
A
#
# COMPACT_ATOMS: atom_id res chain seq x y z
N ALA A 1 -14.49 -20.20 19.52
CA ALA A 1 -15.85 -20.08 18.97
C ALA A 1 -15.75 -19.52 17.56
N PRO A 2 -16.62 -19.92 16.62
CA PRO A 2 -16.64 -19.36 15.27
C PRO A 2 -16.90 -17.85 15.32
N SER A 3 -16.22 -17.08 14.47
CA SER A 3 -16.31 -15.62 14.44
C SER A 3 -17.70 -15.21 13.94
N GLY A 4 -18.40 -14.37 14.71
CA GLY A 4 -19.77 -13.95 14.45
C GLY A 4 -19.89 -12.51 13.94
N ARG A 5 -21.12 -12.08 13.64
CA ARG A 5 -21.42 -10.70 13.20
C ARG A 5 -20.92 -9.63 14.17
N ALA A 6 -20.99 -9.90 15.48
CA ALA A 6 -20.54 -8.97 16.51
C ALA A 6 -19.02 -8.73 16.44
N ASP A 7 -18.22 -9.77 16.20
CA ASP A 7 -16.76 -9.67 16.07
C ASP A 7 -16.37 -8.78 14.88
N VAL A 8 -17.07 -8.95 13.75
CA VAL A 8 -16.86 -8.12 12.56
C VAL A 8 -17.24 -6.66 12.83
N GLN A 9 -18.36 -6.40 13.50
CA GLN A 9 -18.77 -5.05 13.86
C GLN A 9 -17.77 -4.37 14.81
N GLN A 10 -17.22 -5.12 15.76
CA GLN A 10 -16.18 -4.61 16.66
C GLN A 10 -14.89 -4.30 15.90
N LEU A 11 -14.49 -5.17 14.97
CA LEU A 11 -13.30 -4.95 14.14
C LEU A 11 -13.42 -3.68 13.29
N VAL A 12 -14.58 -3.44 12.69
CA VAL A 12 -14.85 -2.21 11.92
C VAL A 12 -14.72 -0.97 12.82
N LYS A 13 -15.40 -0.97 13.98
CA LYS A 13 -15.31 0.15 14.93
C LYS A 13 -13.87 0.42 15.38
N LEU A 14 -13.10 -0.63 15.64
CA LEU A 14 -11.69 -0.52 16.03
C LEU A 14 -10.84 0.08 14.92
N LEU A 15 -11.03 -0.37 13.67
CA LEU A 15 -10.34 0.18 12.51
C LEU A 15 -10.66 1.67 12.34
N ASP A 16 -11.94 2.04 12.36
CA ASP A 16 -12.39 3.44 12.22
C ASP A 16 -11.80 4.34 13.31
N THR A 17 -11.85 3.87 14.56
CA THR A 17 -11.27 4.57 15.71
C THR A 17 -9.77 4.79 15.51
N LYS A 18 -9.03 3.75 15.10
CA LYS A 18 -7.58 3.86 14.86
C LYS A 18 -7.25 4.78 13.69
N LEU A 19 -8.03 4.74 12.61
CA LEU A 19 -7.84 5.63 11.46
C LEU A 19 -8.02 7.09 11.85
N GLN A 20 -9.03 7.40 12.67
CA GLN A 20 -9.28 8.75 13.19
C GLN A 20 -8.18 9.19 14.16
N GLN A 21 -7.84 8.36 15.17
CA GLN A 21 -6.82 8.67 16.17
C GLN A 21 -5.44 8.92 15.55
N ARG A 22 -5.10 8.17 14.51
CA ARG A 22 -3.83 8.30 13.78
C ARG A 22 -3.88 9.33 12.66
N GLN A 23 -5.02 10.01 12.48
CA GLN A 23 -5.24 11.02 11.43
C GLN A 23 -4.86 10.52 10.03
N ALA A 24 -5.22 9.26 9.73
CA ALA A 24 -4.92 8.66 8.45
C ALA A 24 -5.67 9.40 7.34
N LYS A 25 -4.97 9.72 6.23
CA LYS A 25 -5.59 10.44 5.11
C LYS A 25 -6.72 9.60 4.48
N PRO A 26 -7.90 10.20 4.21
CA PRO A 26 -9.02 9.48 3.60
C PRO A 26 -8.80 9.23 2.10
N THR A 27 -7.90 9.97 1.46
CA THR A 27 -7.59 9.86 0.02
C THR A 27 -6.09 9.90 -0.22
N GLY A 28 -5.67 9.45 -1.41
CA GLY A 28 -4.27 9.36 -1.79
C GLY A 28 -3.46 8.30 -1.04
N ILE A 29 -2.15 8.31 -1.28
CA ILE A 29 -1.20 7.38 -0.64
C ILE A 29 -1.03 7.78 0.83
N CYS A 30 -1.34 6.85 1.74
CA CYS A 30 -1.21 7.04 3.19
C CYS A 30 -0.62 5.79 3.84
N PRO A 31 0.63 5.86 4.35
CA PRO A 31 1.29 4.72 5.00
C PRO A 31 0.53 4.23 6.24
N LEU A 32 0.05 5.15 7.08
CA LEU A 32 -0.72 4.81 8.29
C LEU A 32 -2.01 4.05 7.95
N ARG A 33 -2.73 4.51 6.92
CA ARG A 33 -3.91 3.80 6.43
C ARG A 33 -3.53 2.41 5.93
N ARG A 34 -2.49 2.30 5.11
CA ARG A 34 -2.03 1.00 4.59
C ARG A 34 -1.70 0.02 5.70
N GLU A 35 -1.00 0.48 6.74
CA GLU A 35 -0.64 -0.32 7.91
C GLU A 35 -1.89 -0.81 8.66
N LEU A 36 -2.81 0.10 8.98
CA LEU A 36 -4.03 -0.24 9.72
C LEU A 36 -4.94 -1.21 8.95
N TYR A 37 -5.07 -1.04 7.63
CA TYR A 37 -5.80 -1.98 6.79
C TYR A 37 -5.10 -3.34 6.69
N SER A 38 -3.76 -3.37 6.67
CA SER A 38 -3.02 -4.63 6.70
C SER A 38 -3.30 -5.40 8.00
N GLN A 39 -3.17 -4.74 9.15
CA GLN A 39 -3.47 -5.35 10.45
C GLN A 39 -4.93 -5.84 10.53
N CYS A 40 -5.88 -5.05 10.01
CA CYS A 40 -7.28 -5.45 9.95
C CYS A 40 -7.48 -6.68 9.05
N PHE A 41 -6.80 -6.75 7.90
CA PHE A 41 -6.90 -7.90 7.01
C PHE A 41 -6.28 -9.16 7.61
N ASP A 42 -5.20 -9.02 8.38
CA ASP A 42 -4.60 -10.13 9.14
C ASP A 42 -5.60 -10.70 10.15
N GLU A 43 -6.36 -9.84 10.83
CA GLU A 43 -7.42 -10.24 11.75
C GLU A 43 -8.61 -10.89 11.03
N VAL A 44 -8.98 -10.40 9.84
CA VAL A 44 -9.98 -11.07 8.98
C VAL A 44 -9.51 -12.48 8.60
N ILE A 45 -8.26 -12.65 8.19
CA ILE A 45 -7.68 -13.96 7.86
C ILE A 45 -7.74 -14.88 9.08
N ARG A 46 -7.38 -14.39 10.27
CA ARG A 46 -7.48 -15.15 11.53
C ARG A 46 -8.92 -15.58 11.82
N GLN A 47 -9.89 -14.68 11.66
CA GLN A 47 -11.31 -14.99 11.87
C GLN A 47 -11.83 -16.02 10.86
N VAL A 48 -11.40 -15.94 9.61
CA VAL A 48 -11.72 -16.93 8.56
C VAL A 48 -11.04 -18.27 8.87
N ALA A 49 -9.81 -18.29 9.39
CA ALA A 49 -9.09 -19.51 9.70
C ALA A 49 -9.82 -20.37 10.74
N ASN A 50 -10.46 -19.73 11.73
CA ASN A 50 -11.31 -20.42 12.72
C ASN A 50 -12.51 -21.13 12.09
N ASN A 51 -12.99 -20.65 10.94
CA ASN A 51 -14.12 -21.22 10.23
C ASN A 51 -13.69 -22.21 9.12
N CYS A 52 -12.62 -21.88 8.38
CA CYS A 52 -12.10 -22.66 7.26
C CYS A 52 -10.64 -22.30 6.97
N ALA A 53 -9.71 -23.15 7.39
CA ALA A 53 -8.27 -22.93 7.23
C ALA A 53 -7.84 -22.79 5.75
N ALA A 54 -8.38 -23.62 4.84
CA ALA A 54 -8.05 -23.55 3.41
C ALA A 54 -8.40 -22.18 2.80
N ARG A 55 -9.51 -21.58 3.23
CA ARG A 55 -9.92 -20.25 2.76
C ARG A 55 -9.03 -19.16 3.32
N ALA A 56 -8.60 -19.29 4.58
CA ALA A 56 -7.66 -18.35 5.18
C ALA A 56 -6.29 -18.40 4.49
N LEU A 57 -5.83 -19.61 4.11
CA LEU A 57 -4.60 -19.78 3.33
C LEU A 57 -4.70 -19.06 1.98
N LEU A 58 -5.81 -19.24 1.26
CA LEU A 58 -6.04 -18.55 -0.01
C LEU A 58 -6.03 -17.02 0.15
N LEU A 59 -6.66 -16.48 1.20
CA LEU A 59 -6.62 -15.05 1.50
C LEU A 59 -5.21 -14.55 1.84
N ALA A 60 -4.40 -15.36 2.54
CA ALA A 60 -3.02 -15.04 2.84
C ALA A 60 -2.14 -15.00 1.58
N GLU A 61 -2.38 -15.88 0.61
CA GLU A 61 -1.72 -15.86 -0.70
C GLU A 61 -2.12 -14.60 -1.50
N VAL A 62 -3.41 -14.27 -1.55
CA VAL A 62 -3.88 -13.02 -2.19
C VAL A 62 -3.21 -11.80 -1.56
N ARG A 63 -3.12 -11.74 -0.21
CA ARG A 63 -2.40 -10.67 0.51
C ARG A 63 -0.94 -10.58 0.08
N TYR A 64 -0.26 -11.72 -0.03
CA TYR A 64 1.14 -11.79 -0.44
C TYR A 64 1.33 -11.25 -1.86
N GLU A 65 0.50 -11.72 -2.81
CA GLU A 65 0.56 -11.26 -4.21
C GLU A 65 0.26 -9.76 -4.33
N MET A 66 -0.74 -9.23 -3.61
CA MET A 66 -1.02 -7.80 -3.59
C MET A 66 0.16 -6.97 -3.07
N ASN A 67 0.83 -7.43 -2.01
CA ASN A 67 2.01 -6.76 -1.47
C ASN A 67 3.18 -6.79 -2.49
N ARG A 68 3.36 -7.93 -3.17
CA ARG A 68 4.37 -8.09 -4.21
C ARG A 68 4.13 -7.14 -5.39
N ILE A 69 2.89 -7.07 -5.86
CA ILE A 69 2.48 -6.16 -6.94
C ILE A 69 2.73 -4.70 -6.55
N ILE A 70 2.39 -4.29 -5.33
CA ILE A 70 2.66 -2.92 -4.84
C ILE A 70 4.16 -2.63 -4.81
N ALA A 71 5.00 -3.58 -4.38
CA ALA A 71 6.45 -3.42 -4.38
C ALA A 71 6.99 -3.22 -5.81
N ILE A 72 6.50 -4.00 -6.77
CA ILE A 72 6.86 -3.85 -8.19
C ILE A 72 6.48 -2.46 -8.71
N TYR A 73 5.26 -1.99 -8.43
CA TYR A 73 4.82 -0.66 -8.87
C TYR A 73 5.66 0.47 -8.25
N LYS A 74 6.13 0.32 -7.00
CA LYS A 74 7.03 1.29 -6.38
C LYS A 74 8.37 1.37 -7.11
N VAL A 75 8.99 0.22 -7.38
CA VAL A 75 10.25 0.15 -8.14
C VAL A 75 10.07 0.75 -9.54
N GLN A 76 8.97 0.42 -10.22
CA GLN A 76 8.67 0.98 -11.53
C GLN A 76 8.49 2.50 -11.49
N TYR A 77 7.81 3.03 -10.47
CA TYR A 77 7.65 4.47 -10.28
C TYR A 77 8.99 5.17 -10.03
N GLU A 78 9.83 4.60 -9.16
CA GLU A 78 11.18 5.10 -8.88
C GLU A 78 12.06 5.12 -10.14
N HIS A 79 11.99 4.07 -10.97
CA HIS A 79 12.67 4.03 -12.26
C HIS A 79 12.19 5.13 -13.21
N GLY A 80 10.87 5.34 -13.31
CA GLY A 80 10.28 6.39 -14.13
C GLY A 80 10.70 7.79 -13.68
N LEU A 81 10.68 8.03 -12.37
CA LEU A 81 11.13 9.29 -11.77
C LEU A 81 12.62 9.55 -12.06
N ALA A 82 13.47 8.55 -11.85
CA ALA A 82 14.90 8.66 -12.11
C ALA A 82 15.20 8.92 -13.60
N PHE A 83 14.43 8.31 -14.51
CA PHE A 83 14.53 8.61 -15.94
C PHE A 83 14.15 10.06 -16.24
N GLY A 84 13.06 10.55 -15.68
CA GLY A 84 12.63 11.95 -15.85
C GLY A 84 13.68 12.95 -15.37
N ILE A 85 14.26 12.72 -14.18
CA ILE A 85 15.32 13.58 -13.63
C ILE A 85 16.55 13.60 -14.55
N ARG A 86 17.00 12.43 -15.02
CA ARG A 86 18.16 12.37 -15.95
C ARG A 86 17.90 13.13 -17.24
N LYS A 87 16.67 13.07 -17.77
CA LYS A 87 16.32 13.77 -19.00
C LYS A 87 16.23 15.29 -18.82
N ALA A 88 15.76 15.75 -17.67
CA ALA A 88 15.78 17.18 -17.35
C ALA A 88 17.22 17.71 -17.27
N LEU A 89 18.11 17.03 -16.55
CA LEU A 89 19.52 17.42 -16.45
C LEU A 89 20.24 17.41 -17.80
N GLN A 90 19.98 16.40 -18.64
CA GLN A 90 20.55 16.35 -19.99
C GLN A 90 20.12 17.54 -20.85
N ALA A 91 18.86 17.97 -20.75
CA ALA A 91 18.38 19.12 -21.51
C ALA A 91 19.03 20.43 -21.03
N GLU A 92 19.21 20.60 -19.71
CA GLU A 92 19.92 21.75 -19.13
C GLU A 92 21.39 21.79 -19.58
N ASP A 93 22.08 20.65 -19.58
CA ASP A 93 23.47 20.54 -20.05
C ASP A 93 23.57 20.89 -21.56
N GLU A 94 22.65 20.37 -22.38
CA GLU A 94 22.60 20.66 -23.83
C GLU A 94 22.33 22.14 -24.13
N GLU A 95 21.48 22.81 -23.34
CA GLU A 95 21.20 24.24 -23.45
C GLU A 95 22.43 25.09 -23.08
N ASN A 96 23.07 24.78 -21.95
CA ASN A 96 24.29 25.46 -21.51
C ASN A 96 25.43 25.31 -22.54
N ASP A 97 25.60 24.11 -23.10
CA ASP A 97 26.59 23.85 -24.15
C ASP A 97 26.32 24.65 -25.42
N MET A 98 25.05 24.90 -25.77
CA MET A 98 24.69 25.76 -26.89
C MET A 98 25.00 27.23 -26.59
N GLU A 99 24.66 27.73 -25.39
CA GLU A 99 24.95 29.11 -25.00
C GLU A 99 26.45 29.42 -25.02
N GLN A 100 27.29 28.49 -24.57
CA GLN A 100 28.76 28.66 -24.60
C GLN A 100 29.34 28.71 -26.03
N ARG A 101 28.59 28.27 -27.04
CA ARG A 101 29.03 28.22 -28.45
C ARG A 101 28.60 29.45 -29.26
N ILE A 102 27.83 30.37 -28.67
CA ILE A 102 27.41 31.66 -29.25
C ILE A 102 28.39 32.75 -28.82
#